data_AF-A0A6A6SBS6-F1
#
_entry.id   AF-A0A6A6SBS6-F1
#
_cell.length_a   1.000
_cell.length_b   1.000
_cell.length_c   1.000
_cell.angle_alpha   90.00
_cell.angle_beta   90.00
_cell.angle_gamma   90.00
#
_symmetry.space_group_name_H-M   'P 1'
#
loop_
_entity.id
_entity.type
_entity.pdbx_description
1 polymer ?
#
loop_
_entity_poly.entity_id
_entity_poly.type
_entity_poly.pdbx_seq_one_letter_code
_entity_poly.pdbx_strand_id
1 'polypeptide(L)'
;VPSPFSGTLEASLDAILVFTSLYPELRHLTTPLLKDVDRQTDWPKLCRLVLSEHEELPARSRHLLEELLFLVTRTLLPEQIIENRRLMYRAYVTKRNLSNRMALRYDMLRGWKKCAHTHPMVVESVLPSKSIIPPKAVYDALRPHRRAFMPNILPTLIANTPDQPYHSKRLSDCMRHRVTDLDAYLLLTNQVVASWSEVKLLMTVVEVVVQWQWLRENTELMADMDVRAWEDLSGRADECNWVKDQKPYRERDNKA
;
A
#
# COMPACT_ATOMS: atom_id res chain seq x y z
N VAL A 1 2.94 19.61 3.26
CA VAL A 1 2.81 19.25 4.69
C VAL A 1 3.49 17.91 4.91
N PRO A 2 4.27 17.77 6.00
CA PRO A 2 4.91 16.50 6.32
C PRO A 2 3.89 15.37 6.47
N SER A 3 4.30 14.15 6.19
CA SER A 3 3.43 12.98 6.32
C SER A 3 3.01 12.77 7.77
N PRO A 4 1.70 12.57 8.07
CA PRO A 4 1.20 12.30 9.42
C PRO A 4 1.31 10.81 9.80
N PHE A 5 2.10 10.05 9.04
CA PHE A 5 2.31 8.63 9.21
C PHE A 5 3.75 8.40 9.63
N SER A 6 3.95 7.48 10.58
CA SER A 6 5.28 7.17 11.09
C SER A 6 6.13 6.45 10.04
N GLY A 7 5.49 5.67 9.18
CA GLY A 7 6.08 4.74 8.21
C GLY A 7 6.71 3.53 8.86
N THR A 8 6.01 2.86 9.77
CA THR A 8 6.50 1.67 10.50
C THR A 8 5.42 0.60 10.63
N LEU A 9 5.82 -0.67 10.67
CA LEU A 9 4.93 -1.79 10.95
C LEU A 9 4.36 -1.70 12.37
N GLU A 10 5.16 -1.28 13.35
CA GLU A 10 4.74 -1.13 14.74
C GLU A 10 3.55 -0.18 14.86
N ALA A 11 3.57 0.96 14.19
CA ALA A 11 2.43 1.88 14.18
C ALA A 11 1.16 1.27 13.55
N SER A 12 1.32 0.37 12.58
CA SER A 12 0.20 -0.38 12.00
C SER A 12 -0.37 -1.39 13.01
N LEU A 13 0.50 -2.13 13.71
CA LEU A 13 0.09 -3.11 14.72
C LEU A 13 -0.58 -2.42 15.92
N ASP A 14 -0.03 -1.30 16.39
CA ASP A 14 -0.63 -0.48 17.43
C ASP A 14 -2.02 0.03 17.01
N ALA A 15 -2.17 0.48 15.77
CA ALA A 15 -3.48 0.89 15.24
C ALA A 15 -4.48 -0.28 15.22
N ILE A 16 -4.04 -1.50 14.89
CA ILE A 16 -4.88 -2.70 14.95
C ILE A 16 -5.28 -3.03 16.40
N LEU A 17 -4.36 -2.88 17.37
CA LEU A 17 -4.66 -3.11 18.79
C LEU A 17 -5.71 -2.11 19.31
N VAL A 18 -5.52 -0.82 19.03
CA VAL A 18 -6.50 0.22 19.36
C VAL A 18 -7.85 -0.07 18.69
N PHE A 19 -7.85 -0.40 17.40
CA PHE A 19 -9.06 -0.77 16.68
C PHE A 19 -9.77 -1.99 17.30
N THR A 20 -9.03 -3.03 17.67
CA THR A 20 -9.58 -4.23 18.32
C THR A 20 -10.23 -3.90 19.66
N SER A 21 -9.72 -2.91 20.39
CA SER A 21 -10.35 -2.45 21.65
C SER A 21 -11.68 -1.73 21.42
N LEU A 22 -11.81 -1.02 20.29
CA LEU A 22 -13.01 -0.27 19.92
C LEU A 22 -14.09 -1.15 19.27
N TYR A 23 -13.67 -2.20 18.56
CA TYR A 23 -14.54 -3.15 17.86
C TYR A 23 -14.19 -4.60 18.24
N PRO A 24 -14.46 -5.04 19.48
CA PRO A 24 -14.14 -6.39 19.93
C PRO A 24 -14.76 -7.50 19.08
N GLU A 25 -15.89 -7.23 18.42
CA GLU A 25 -16.60 -8.14 17.52
C GLU A 25 -15.77 -8.49 16.27
N LEU A 26 -14.76 -7.68 15.94
CA LEU A 26 -13.87 -7.92 14.81
C LEU A 26 -12.59 -8.67 15.20
N ARG A 27 -12.51 -9.22 16.41
CA ARG A 27 -11.31 -9.90 16.92
C ARG A 27 -10.84 -11.06 16.03
N HIS A 28 -11.75 -11.80 15.40
CA HIS A 28 -11.39 -12.88 14.47
C HIS A 28 -10.75 -12.38 13.18
N LEU A 29 -10.97 -11.11 12.79
CA LEU A 29 -10.28 -10.46 11.69
C LEU A 29 -8.97 -9.81 12.14
N THR A 30 -8.95 -9.17 13.31
CA THR A 30 -7.75 -8.45 13.77
C THR A 30 -6.67 -9.39 14.31
N THR A 31 -7.04 -10.53 14.89
CA THR A 31 -6.06 -11.51 15.41
C THR A 31 -5.14 -12.04 14.30
N PRO A 32 -5.61 -12.46 13.12
CA PRO A 32 -4.73 -12.80 12.01
C PRO A 32 -3.90 -11.62 11.49
N LEU A 33 -4.44 -10.39 11.48
CA LEU A 33 -3.67 -9.19 11.05
C LEU A 33 -2.47 -8.89 11.96
N LEU A 34 -2.57 -9.24 13.24
CA LEU A 34 -1.49 -9.03 14.23
C LEU A 34 -0.37 -10.08 14.16
N LYS A 35 -0.61 -11.21 13.48
CA LYS A 35 0.38 -12.29 13.31
C LYS A 35 1.22 -12.07 12.06
N ASP A 36 2.24 -12.90 11.88
CA ASP A 36 2.97 -12.97 10.61
C ASP A 36 2.03 -13.27 9.44
N VAL A 37 2.40 -12.80 8.26
CA VAL A 37 1.55 -12.90 7.07
C VAL A 37 1.38 -14.36 6.66
N ASP A 38 0.14 -14.86 6.72
CA ASP A 38 -0.24 -16.18 6.22
C ASP A 38 -1.09 -16.05 4.94
N ARG A 39 -0.50 -16.40 3.80
CA ARG A 39 -1.15 -16.38 2.48
C ARG A 39 -2.30 -17.39 2.33
N GLN A 40 -2.45 -18.33 3.27
CA GLN A 40 -3.55 -19.30 3.30
C GLN A 40 -4.75 -18.81 4.11
N THR A 41 -4.69 -17.62 4.71
CA THR A 41 -5.81 -17.04 5.45
C THR A 41 -7.02 -16.82 4.55
N ASP A 42 -8.15 -17.47 4.88
CA ASP A 42 -9.42 -17.34 4.15
C ASP A 42 -10.16 -16.04 4.55
N TRP A 43 -9.64 -14.92 4.07
CA TRP A 43 -10.23 -13.60 4.28
C TRP A 43 -11.70 -13.49 3.84
N PRO A 44 -12.13 -14.04 2.69
CA PRO A 44 -13.55 -14.07 2.33
C PRO A 44 -14.43 -14.71 3.41
N LYS A 45 -14.03 -15.87 3.93
CA LYS A 45 -14.78 -16.56 4.99
C LYS A 45 -14.82 -15.73 6.27
N LEU A 46 -13.68 -15.19 6.72
CA LEU A 46 -13.64 -14.37 7.94
C LEU A 46 -14.51 -13.10 7.82
N CYS A 47 -14.51 -12.45 6.65
CA CYS A 47 -15.35 -11.27 6.41
C CYS A 47 -16.84 -11.62 6.33
N ARG A 48 -17.20 -12.78 5.75
CA ARG A 48 -18.59 -13.26 5.74
C ARG A 48 -19.11 -13.59 7.13
N LEU A 49 -18.26 -14.06 8.04
CA LEU A 49 -18.66 -14.32 9.43
C LEU A 49 -19.21 -13.05 10.11
N VAL A 50 -18.63 -11.88 9.83
CA VAL A 50 -19.13 -10.60 10.36
C VAL A 50 -20.57 -10.31 9.90
N LEU A 51 -20.88 -10.67 8.64
CA LEU A 51 -22.23 -10.49 8.10
C LEU A 51 -23.22 -11.45 8.76
N SER A 52 -22.83 -12.72 8.94
CA SER A 52 -23.71 -13.74 9.53
C SER A 52 -23.92 -13.59 11.04
N GLU A 53 -22.90 -13.16 11.79
CA GLU A 53 -22.99 -12.98 13.25
C GLU A 53 -23.95 -11.84 13.65
N HIS A 54 -24.25 -10.94 12.71
CA HIS A 54 -25.18 -9.83 12.90
C HIS A 54 -26.26 -9.81 11.82
N GLU A 55 -26.73 -10.99 11.40
CA GLU A 55 -27.81 -11.10 10.40
C GLU A 55 -29.07 -10.33 10.84
N GLU A 56 -29.38 -10.36 12.14
CA GLU A 56 -30.49 -9.61 12.75
C GLU A 56 -30.25 -8.08 12.80
N LEU A 57 -29.01 -7.62 12.59
CA LEU A 57 -28.62 -6.21 12.58
C LEU A 57 -27.74 -5.86 11.37
N PRO A 58 -28.28 -5.88 10.12
CA PRO A 58 -27.47 -5.69 8.90
C PRO A 58 -26.73 -4.34 8.85
N ALA A 59 -27.29 -3.30 9.45
CA ALA A 59 -26.63 -2.01 9.56
C ALA A 59 -25.36 -2.06 10.42
N ARG A 60 -25.32 -2.95 11.43
CA ARG A 60 -24.16 -3.14 12.31
C ARG A 60 -23.05 -3.90 11.59
N SER A 61 -23.34 -5.03 10.95
CA SER A 61 -22.32 -5.79 10.20
C SER A 61 -21.67 -4.95 9.10
N ARG A 62 -22.49 -4.23 8.33
CA ARG A 62 -22.00 -3.28 7.33
C ARG A 62 -21.08 -2.24 7.95
N HIS A 63 -21.52 -1.61 9.03
CA HIS A 63 -20.72 -0.59 9.72
C HIS A 63 -19.35 -1.14 10.15
N LEU A 64 -19.29 -2.35 10.72
CA LEU A 64 -18.05 -2.98 11.14
C LEU A 64 -17.09 -3.22 9.96
N LEU A 65 -17.61 -3.70 8.82
CA LEU A 65 -16.81 -3.87 7.60
C LEU A 65 -16.30 -2.54 7.03
N GLU A 66 -17.12 -1.47 7.09
CA GLU A 66 -16.68 -0.13 6.70
C GLU A 66 -15.56 0.38 7.62
N GLU A 67 -15.63 0.16 8.93
CA GLU A 67 -14.55 0.57 9.85
C GLU A 67 -13.25 -0.19 9.56
N LEU A 68 -13.33 -1.50 9.31
CA LEU A 68 -12.15 -2.27 8.91
C LEU A 68 -11.57 -1.76 7.58
N LEU A 69 -12.42 -1.49 6.59
CA LEU A 69 -12.00 -0.90 5.31
C LEU A 69 -11.21 0.39 5.53
N PHE A 70 -11.72 1.29 6.37
CA PHE A 70 -11.08 2.57 6.61
C PHE A 70 -9.86 2.50 7.53
N LEU A 71 -9.78 1.53 8.44
CA LEU A 71 -8.54 1.20 9.15
C LEU A 71 -7.43 0.87 8.14
N VAL A 72 -7.70 -0.08 7.25
CA VAL A 72 -6.72 -0.55 6.26
C VAL A 72 -6.34 0.55 5.29
N THR A 73 -7.32 1.23 4.69
CA THR A 73 -7.08 2.19 3.60
C THR A 73 -6.57 3.55 4.06
N ARG A 74 -6.89 3.99 5.28
CA ARG A 74 -6.44 5.30 5.79
C ARG A 74 -5.26 5.22 6.73
N THR A 75 -4.96 4.05 7.29
CA THR A 75 -3.87 3.90 8.27
C THR A 75 -2.86 2.85 7.83
N LEU A 76 -3.28 1.59 7.68
CA LEU A 76 -2.32 0.49 7.52
C LEU A 76 -1.58 0.54 6.18
N LEU A 77 -2.30 0.72 5.06
CA LEU A 77 -1.67 0.89 3.74
C LEU A 77 -0.73 2.10 3.70
N PRO A 78 -1.14 3.31 4.14
CA PRO A 78 -0.24 4.46 4.24
C PRO A 78 1.06 4.24 5.03
N GLU A 79 0.97 3.66 6.22
CA GLU A 79 2.15 3.35 7.05
C GLU A 79 3.11 2.41 6.30
N GLN A 80 2.57 1.32 5.73
CA GLN A 80 3.37 0.33 5.02
C GLN A 80 3.96 0.84 3.70
N ILE A 81 3.25 1.72 2.98
CA ILE A 81 3.77 2.36 1.75
C ILE A 81 5.00 3.22 2.08
N ILE A 82 4.96 4.01 3.17
CA ILE A 82 6.10 4.86 3.53
C ILE A 82 7.30 4.01 3.94
N GLU A 83 7.07 2.97 4.74
CA GLU A 83 8.13 2.05 5.15
C GLU A 83 8.80 1.39 3.93
N ASN A 84 7.99 0.83 3.02
CA ASN A 84 8.46 0.25 1.77
C ASN A 84 9.24 1.27 0.94
N ARG A 85 8.76 2.52 0.82
CA ARG A 85 9.47 3.59 0.09
C ARG A 85 10.81 3.94 0.71
N ARG A 86 10.94 3.95 2.04
CA ARG A 86 12.22 4.19 2.72
C ARG A 86 13.22 3.07 2.41
N LEU A 87 12.78 1.81 2.45
CA LEU A 87 13.62 0.66 2.10
C LEU A 87 14.00 0.69 0.62
N MET A 88 13.07 1.05 -0.28
CA MET A 88 13.37 1.27 -1.70
C MET A 88 14.45 2.34 -1.90
N TYR A 89 14.37 3.46 -1.18
CA TYR A 89 15.39 4.51 -1.24
C TYR A 89 16.76 3.96 -0.86
N ARG A 90 16.86 3.26 0.28
CA ARG A 90 18.11 2.63 0.74
C ARG A 90 18.66 1.64 -0.29
N ALA A 91 17.81 0.77 -0.84
CA ALA A 91 18.19 -0.18 -1.88
C ALA A 91 18.78 0.53 -3.10
N TYR A 92 18.16 1.59 -3.62
CA TYR A 92 18.65 2.31 -4.79
C TYR A 92 19.91 3.16 -4.54
N VAL A 93 20.09 3.66 -3.32
CA VAL A 93 21.31 4.36 -2.91
C VAL A 93 22.48 3.37 -2.82
N THR A 94 22.26 2.22 -2.20
CA THR A 94 23.28 1.18 -2.01
C THR A 94 23.61 0.43 -3.31
N LYS A 95 22.58 0.00 -4.05
CA LYS A 95 22.72 -0.74 -5.32
C LYS A 95 22.38 0.18 -6.49
N ARG A 96 23.35 1.04 -6.86
CA ARG A 96 23.18 2.07 -7.91
C ARG A 96 22.73 1.52 -9.27
N ASN A 97 22.96 0.24 -9.55
CA ASN A 97 22.58 -0.41 -10.82
C ASN A 97 21.23 -1.16 -10.78
N LEU A 98 20.50 -1.11 -9.67
CA LEU A 98 19.23 -1.82 -9.52
C LEU A 98 18.16 -1.32 -10.50
N SER A 99 17.34 -2.24 -10.98
CA SER A 99 16.21 -1.96 -11.87
C SER A 99 15.08 -1.26 -11.12
N ASN A 100 14.35 -0.40 -11.83
CA ASN A 100 13.13 0.23 -11.30
C ASN A 100 11.93 -0.74 -11.24
N ARG A 101 12.08 -1.97 -11.74
CA ARG A 101 11.07 -3.05 -11.74
C ARG A 101 11.30 -4.10 -10.64
N MET A 102 11.67 -3.63 -9.46
CA MET A 102 11.78 -4.49 -8.28
C MET A 102 10.38 -4.94 -7.84
N ALA A 103 10.14 -6.25 -7.78
CA ALA A 103 8.83 -6.84 -7.50
C ALA A 103 8.31 -6.52 -6.10
N LEU A 104 9.21 -6.22 -5.15
CA LEU A 104 8.89 -5.91 -3.76
C LEU A 104 8.38 -4.47 -3.53
N ARG A 105 8.36 -3.63 -4.57
CA ARG A 105 7.83 -2.26 -4.46
C ARG A 105 6.32 -2.28 -4.22
N TYR A 106 5.83 -1.38 -3.38
CA TYR A 106 4.38 -1.22 -3.16
C TYR A 106 3.61 -0.97 -4.46
N ASP A 107 4.17 -0.15 -5.37
CA ASP A 107 3.58 0.16 -6.67
C ASP A 107 3.73 -0.97 -7.69
N MET A 108 4.24 -2.14 -7.30
CA MET A 108 4.31 -3.37 -8.11
C MET A 108 3.35 -4.47 -7.64
N LEU A 109 2.61 -4.25 -6.54
CA LEU A 109 1.57 -5.18 -6.06
C LEU A 109 0.42 -5.33 -7.04
N ARG A 110 0.14 -4.27 -7.80
CA ARG A 110 -0.88 -4.24 -8.85
C ARG A 110 -0.23 -3.79 -10.15
N GLY A 111 -0.87 -4.15 -11.27
CA GLY A 111 -0.41 -3.74 -12.59
C GLY A 111 -0.36 -2.22 -12.71
N TRP A 112 0.73 -1.69 -13.27
CA TRP A 112 0.84 -0.27 -13.56
C TRP A 112 -0.23 0.16 -14.56
N LYS A 113 -0.97 1.22 -14.24
CA LYS A 113 -1.89 1.85 -15.18
C LYS A 113 -1.12 2.39 -16.36
N LYS A 114 -1.62 2.17 -17.56
CA LYS A 114 -0.99 2.64 -18.80
C LYS A 114 -1.77 3.82 -19.36
N CYS A 115 -1.06 4.83 -19.85
CA CYS A 115 -1.65 5.81 -20.77
C CYS A 115 -2.02 5.10 -22.08
N ALA A 116 -2.83 5.77 -22.89
CA ALA A 116 -3.49 5.32 -24.12
C ALA A 116 -2.61 4.72 -25.25
N HIS A 117 -1.47 4.10 -24.97
CA HIS A 117 -1.07 2.75 -25.43
C HIS A 117 0.44 2.53 -25.28
N THR A 118 0.96 2.28 -24.06
CA THR A 118 2.13 1.41 -23.73
C THR A 118 2.86 1.84 -22.45
N HIS A 119 2.92 3.13 -22.16
CA HIS A 119 3.72 3.65 -21.05
C HIS A 119 2.94 3.69 -19.73
N PRO A 120 3.57 3.32 -18.61
CA PRO A 120 3.00 3.52 -17.28
C PRO A 120 2.68 4.99 -17.02
N MET A 121 1.57 5.25 -16.33
CA MET A 121 1.31 6.55 -15.72
C MET A 121 2.28 6.72 -14.55
N VAL A 122 3.04 7.82 -14.56
CA VAL A 122 4.10 8.05 -13.57
C VAL A 122 3.89 9.42 -12.92
N VAL A 123 4.05 9.47 -11.60
CA VAL A 123 4.01 10.70 -10.81
C VAL A 123 5.39 10.94 -10.21
N GLU A 124 5.85 12.17 -10.33
CA GLU A 124 7.14 12.60 -9.79
C GLU A 124 7.11 12.60 -8.26
N SER A 125 8.18 12.08 -7.66
CA SER A 125 8.43 12.14 -6.22
C SER A 125 9.18 13.44 -5.90
N VAL A 126 8.45 14.56 -5.94
CA VAL A 126 9.00 15.89 -5.68
C VAL A 126 8.69 16.36 -4.27
N LEU A 127 9.62 17.11 -3.68
CA LEU A 127 9.34 17.86 -2.45
C LEU A 127 8.18 18.84 -2.72
N PRO A 128 7.20 18.97 -1.81
CA PRO A 128 6.14 19.95 -1.97
C PRO A 128 6.73 21.35 -2.07
N SER A 129 6.29 22.14 -3.05
CA SER A 129 6.63 23.57 -3.10
C SER A 129 6.15 24.25 -1.81
N LYS A 130 6.99 25.12 -1.24
CA LYS A 130 6.70 25.86 0.02
C LYS A 130 5.40 26.68 -0.05
N SER A 131 4.89 26.98 -1.25
CA SER A 131 3.71 27.83 -1.46
C SER A 131 2.37 27.08 -1.48
N ILE A 132 2.36 25.74 -1.43
CA ILE A 132 1.12 24.97 -1.55
C ILE A 132 0.56 24.71 -0.16
N ILE A 133 -0.52 25.41 0.18
CA ILE A 133 -1.37 25.08 1.32
C ILE A 133 -2.08 23.77 0.97
N PRO A 134 -1.81 22.66 1.68
CA PRO A 134 -2.50 21.41 1.37
C PRO A 134 -3.99 21.51 1.75
N PRO A 135 -4.85 20.73 1.07
CA PRO A 135 -6.22 20.57 1.51
C PRO A 135 -6.24 20.04 2.95
N LYS A 136 -7.12 20.60 3.78
CA LYS A 136 -7.29 20.17 5.16
C LYS A 136 -7.84 18.74 5.19
N ALA A 137 -7.40 17.96 6.18
CA ALA A 137 -8.01 16.66 6.44
C ALA A 137 -9.50 16.86 6.81
N VAL A 138 -10.36 16.01 6.25
CA VAL A 138 -11.81 16.08 6.47
C VAL A 138 -12.16 15.11 7.61
N TYR A 139 -12.49 15.69 8.76
CA TYR A 139 -12.93 14.97 9.94
C TYR A 139 -14.41 14.61 9.84
N ASP A 140 -14.77 13.42 10.31
CA ASP A 140 -16.16 12.96 10.38
C ASP A 140 -16.58 12.84 11.86
N ALA A 141 -17.45 13.75 12.29
CA ALA A 141 -17.96 13.76 13.66
C ALA A 141 -18.77 12.51 14.03
N LEU A 142 -19.36 11.84 13.04
CA LEU A 142 -20.11 10.60 13.27
C LEU A 142 -19.19 9.39 13.45
N ARG A 143 -17.93 9.50 13.03
CA ARG A 143 -16.92 8.44 13.06
C ARG A 143 -15.62 8.95 13.71
N PRO A 144 -15.64 9.34 15.00
CA PRO A 144 -14.54 10.05 15.64
C PRO A 144 -13.25 9.22 15.73
N HIS A 145 -13.36 7.90 15.75
CA HIS A 145 -12.22 6.98 15.80
C HIS A 145 -11.61 6.67 14.44
N ARG A 146 -12.26 7.08 13.35
CA ARG A 146 -11.76 6.88 11.99
C ARG A 146 -10.76 7.97 11.65
N ARG A 147 -9.59 7.61 11.12
CA ARG A 147 -8.64 8.60 10.62
C ARG A 147 -9.30 9.49 9.56
N ALA A 148 -9.07 10.79 9.67
CA ALA A 148 -9.64 11.79 8.77
C ALA A 148 -9.24 11.51 7.32
N PHE A 149 -10.13 11.81 6.38
CA PHE A 149 -9.82 11.67 4.96
C PHE A 149 -8.80 12.72 4.54
N MET A 150 -7.77 12.30 3.80
CA MET A 150 -6.70 13.17 3.33
C MET A 150 -6.71 13.23 1.79
N PRO A 151 -7.27 14.28 1.18
CA PRO A 151 -7.33 14.39 -0.29
C PRO A 151 -5.94 14.40 -0.95
N ASN A 152 -4.94 14.85 -0.21
CA ASN A 152 -3.54 14.90 -0.63
C ASN A 152 -2.71 13.70 -0.13
N ILE A 153 -3.33 12.56 0.18
CA ILE A 153 -2.61 11.41 0.73
C ILE A 153 -1.50 10.92 -0.19
N LEU A 154 -1.78 10.70 -1.48
CA LEU A 154 -0.78 10.24 -2.46
C LEU A 154 0.47 11.13 -2.52
N PRO A 155 0.38 12.45 -2.79
CA PRO A 155 1.55 13.31 -2.79
C PRO A 155 2.26 13.36 -1.43
N THR A 156 1.55 13.09 -0.34
CA THR A 156 2.15 13.02 1.01
C THR A 156 2.94 11.73 1.22
N LEU A 157 2.46 10.59 0.72
CA LEU A 157 3.14 9.30 0.82
C LEU A 157 4.33 9.19 -0.13
N ILE A 158 4.21 9.77 -1.32
CA ILE A 158 5.24 9.62 -2.35
C ILE A 158 6.31 10.70 -2.29
N ALA A 159 6.05 11.86 -1.67
CA ALA A 159 7.00 12.95 -1.64
C ALA A 159 8.36 12.51 -1.09
N ASN A 160 9.41 13.03 -1.70
CA ASN A 160 10.74 12.92 -1.13
C ASN A 160 10.78 13.67 0.22
N THR A 161 11.62 13.23 1.15
CA THR A 161 11.84 13.90 2.43
C THR A 161 13.17 14.65 2.43
N PRO A 162 13.30 15.75 3.21
CA PRO A 162 14.55 16.54 3.24
C PRO A 162 15.78 15.74 3.71
N ASP A 163 15.58 14.68 4.49
CA ASP A 163 16.60 13.74 4.96
C ASP A 163 16.97 12.66 3.93
N GLN A 164 16.19 12.50 2.85
CA GLN A 164 16.43 11.52 1.77
C GLN A 164 16.52 12.18 0.38
N PRO A 165 17.26 13.28 0.19
CA PRO A 165 17.26 14.01 -1.07
C PRO A 165 17.73 13.14 -2.25
N TYR A 166 17.13 13.36 -3.42
CA TYR A 166 17.50 12.65 -4.63
C TYR A 166 18.70 13.34 -5.29
N HIS A 167 19.90 12.83 -5.00
CA HIS A 167 21.15 13.41 -5.50
C HIS A 167 21.43 13.13 -6.98
N SER A 168 20.65 12.26 -7.63
CA SER A 168 20.81 11.93 -9.04
C SER A 168 19.48 11.77 -9.76
N LYS A 169 19.47 12.08 -11.06
CA LYS A 169 18.32 11.83 -11.94
C LYS A 169 17.92 10.36 -11.92
N ARG A 170 18.89 9.44 -11.90
CA ARG A 170 18.64 8.00 -11.82
C ARG A 170 17.87 7.62 -10.56
N LEU A 171 18.30 8.10 -9.39
CA LEU A 171 17.60 7.84 -8.13
C LEU A 171 16.18 8.42 -8.16
N SER A 172 16.03 9.64 -8.68
CA SER A 172 14.70 10.25 -8.89
C SER A 172 13.82 9.38 -9.79
N ASP A 173 14.33 8.94 -10.95
CA ASP A 173 13.62 8.08 -11.90
C ASP A 173 13.22 6.72 -11.29
N CYS A 174 14.09 6.14 -10.44
CA CYS A 174 13.78 4.92 -9.70
C CYS A 174 12.69 5.16 -8.64
N MET A 175 12.72 6.30 -7.93
CA MET A 175 11.79 6.61 -6.84
C MET A 175 10.44 7.20 -7.28
N ARG A 176 10.25 7.46 -8.58
CA ARG A 176 8.95 7.83 -9.13
C ARG A 176 7.87 6.81 -8.76
N HIS A 177 6.66 7.31 -8.50
CA HIS A 177 5.47 6.50 -8.26
C HIS A 177 4.87 6.07 -9.59
N ARG A 178 4.60 4.78 -9.78
CA ARG A 178 3.73 4.33 -10.88
C ARG A 178 2.30 4.20 -10.36
N VAL A 179 1.36 4.81 -11.08
CA VAL A 179 -0.04 4.78 -10.68
C VAL A 179 -0.59 3.36 -10.79
N THR A 180 -1.29 2.91 -9.75
CA THR A 180 -1.93 1.58 -9.72
C THR A 180 -3.38 1.67 -9.25
N ASP A 181 -4.08 0.53 -9.18
CA ASP A 181 -5.40 0.46 -8.54
C ASP A 181 -5.36 0.59 -7.01
N LEU A 182 -4.20 0.36 -6.39
CA LEU A 182 -4.01 0.58 -4.94
C LEU A 182 -4.31 2.05 -4.58
N ASP A 183 -3.94 2.98 -5.45
CA ASP A 183 -4.13 4.42 -5.27
C ASP A 183 -5.61 4.80 -5.12
N ALA A 184 -6.51 4.06 -5.77
CA ALA A 184 -7.94 4.33 -5.69
C ALA A 184 -8.50 4.01 -4.29
N TYR A 185 -7.96 3.00 -3.60
CA TYR A 185 -8.39 2.67 -2.24
C TYR A 185 -8.01 3.75 -1.23
N LEU A 186 -6.87 4.42 -1.43
CA LEU A 186 -6.43 5.53 -0.57
C LEU A 186 -7.32 6.77 -0.69
N LEU A 187 -8.10 6.86 -1.77
CA LEU A 187 -8.98 7.99 -2.07
C LEU A 187 -10.46 7.72 -1.76
N LEU A 188 -10.77 6.62 -1.07
CA LEU A 188 -12.15 6.28 -0.70
C LEU A 188 -12.74 7.26 0.32
N THR A 189 -13.86 7.86 -0.06
CA THR A 189 -14.66 8.72 0.81
C THR A 189 -15.79 7.92 1.47
N ASN A 190 -16.31 8.44 2.59
CA ASN A 190 -17.44 7.82 3.28
C ASN A 190 -18.66 7.72 2.36
N GLN A 191 -18.93 8.75 1.56
CA GLN A 191 -20.06 8.78 0.62
C GLN A 191 -19.93 7.74 -0.49
N VAL A 192 -18.71 7.54 -1.03
CA VAL A 192 -18.46 6.52 -2.05
C VAL A 192 -18.69 5.13 -1.48
N VAL A 193 -18.20 4.85 -0.27
CA VAL A 193 -18.38 3.53 0.36
C VAL A 193 -19.83 3.30 0.77
N ALA A 194 -20.53 4.32 1.27
CA ALA A 194 -21.94 4.23 1.64
C ALA A 194 -22.86 3.85 0.47
N SER A 195 -22.49 4.18 -0.78
CA SER A 195 -23.27 3.82 -1.98
C SER A 195 -23.02 2.40 -2.48
N TRP A 196 -22.06 1.65 -1.91
CA TRP A 196 -21.74 0.30 -2.37
C TRP A 196 -22.76 -0.73 -1.87
N SER A 197 -23.03 -1.71 -2.73
CA SER A 197 -23.68 -2.95 -2.30
C SER A 197 -22.83 -3.68 -1.26
N GLU A 198 -23.45 -4.51 -0.44
CA GLU A 198 -22.77 -5.33 0.56
C GLU A 198 -21.71 -6.24 -0.07
N VAL A 199 -22.03 -6.87 -1.20
CA VAL A 199 -21.08 -7.72 -1.95
C VAL A 199 -19.85 -6.92 -2.37
N LYS A 200 -20.03 -5.70 -2.89
CA LYS A 200 -18.91 -4.85 -3.29
C LYS A 200 -18.05 -4.45 -2.09
N LEU A 201 -18.69 -4.08 -0.98
CA LEU A 201 -17.99 -3.75 0.26
C LEU A 201 -17.15 -4.93 0.75
N LEU A 202 -17.76 -6.12 0.88
CA LEU A 202 -17.08 -7.31 1.35
C LEU A 202 -15.89 -7.67 0.46
N MET A 203 -16.09 -7.72 -0.86
CA MET A 203 -15.00 -8.07 -1.79
C MET A 203 -13.87 -7.03 -1.74
N THR A 204 -14.20 -5.75 -1.59
CA THR A 204 -13.20 -4.69 -1.48
C THR A 204 -12.44 -4.76 -0.16
N VAL A 205 -13.10 -5.04 0.96
CA VAL A 205 -12.46 -5.25 2.28
C VAL A 205 -11.45 -6.38 2.19
N VAL A 206 -11.86 -7.53 1.66
CA VAL A 206 -10.98 -8.68 1.45
C VAL A 206 -9.78 -8.29 0.60
N GLU A 207 -10.02 -7.62 -0.52
CA GLU A 207 -8.96 -7.22 -1.44
C GLU A 207 -7.94 -6.28 -0.75
N VAL A 208 -8.39 -5.23 -0.07
CA VAL A 208 -7.45 -4.28 0.57
C VAL A 208 -6.67 -4.90 1.72
N VAL A 209 -7.28 -5.83 2.46
CA VAL A 209 -6.60 -6.58 3.53
C VAL A 209 -5.47 -7.43 2.94
N VAL A 210 -5.77 -8.17 1.87
CA VAL A 210 -4.77 -8.98 1.16
C VAL A 210 -3.66 -8.10 0.58
N GLN A 211 -4.00 -6.95 -0.02
CA GLN A 211 -2.98 -6.01 -0.53
C GLN A 211 -2.08 -5.49 0.59
N TRP A 212 -2.63 -5.16 1.76
CA TRP A 212 -1.82 -4.73 2.90
C TRP A 212 -0.91 -5.85 3.41
N GLN A 213 -1.40 -7.08 3.55
CA GLN A 213 -0.58 -8.22 3.96
C GLN A 213 0.59 -8.49 3.00
N TRP A 214 0.35 -8.47 1.69
CA TRP A 214 1.42 -8.63 0.70
C TRP A 214 2.42 -7.47 0.76
N LEU A 215 1.94 -6.25 1.00
CA LEU A 215 2.84 -5.11 1.18
C LEU A 215 3.71 -5.25 2.42
N ARG A 216 3.12 -5.70 3.53
CA ARG A 216 3.83 -5.98 4.78
C ARG A 216 4.92 -7.04 4.56
N GLU A 217 4.56 -8.19 4.02
CA GLU A 217 5.51 -9.29 3.72
C GLU A 217 6.64 -8.81 2.80
N ASN A 218 6.33 -8.06 1.74
CA ASN A 218 7.35 -7.48 0.87
C ASN A 218 8.28 -6.51 1.60
N THR A 219 7.75 -5.74 2.55
CA THR A 219 8.50 -4.76 3.33
C THR A 219 9.42 -5.45 4.35
N GLU A 220 8.93 -6.48 5.03
CA GLU A 220 9.72 -7.33 5.92
C GLU A 220 10.87 -8.00 5.15
N LEU A 221 10.60 -8.59 3.98
CA LEU A 221 11.63 -9.16 3.10
C LEU A 221 12.68 -8.12 2.68
N MET A 222 12.26 -6.89 2.37
CA MET A 222 13.20 -5.81 2.05
C MET A 222 14.04 -5.40 3.27
N ALA A 223 13.46 -5.39 4.48
CA ALA A 223 14.19 -5.10 5.71
C ALA A 223 15.27 -6.16 5.98
N ASP A 224 14.95 -7.44 5.79
CA ASP A 224 15.91 -8.54 5.90
C ASP A 224 17.04 -8.45 4.86
N MET A 225 16.74 -7.95 3.66
CA MET A 225 17.75 -7.67 2.64
C MET A 225 18.62 -6.46 3.02
N ASP A 226 18.06 -5.40 3.62
CA ASP A 226 18.81 -4.21 4.06
C ASP A 226 19.89 -4.60 5.09
N VAL A 227 19.55 -5.48 6.05
CA VAL A 227 20.50 -6.02 7.04
C VAL A 227 21.69 -6.72 6.38
N ARG A 228 21.44 -7.42 5.28
CA ARG A 228 22.45 -8.15 4.49
C ARG A 228 23.02 -7.32 3.34
N ALA A 229 23.01 -5.98 3.46
CA ALA A 229 23.54 -5.04 2.47
C ALA A 229 23.03 -5.28 1.03
N TRP A 230 21.79 -5.77 0.92
CA TRP A 230 21.12 -6.09 -0.34
C TRP A 230 21.87 -7.13 -1.19
N GLU A 231 22.61 -8.05 -0.57
CA GLU A 231 23.36 -9.10 -1.27
C GLU A 231 22.46 -9.96 -2.17
N ASP A 232 21.23 -10.26 -1.74
CA ASP A 232 20.23 -11.02 -2.51
C ASP A 232 19.80 -10.34 -3.83
N LEU A 233 20.09 -9.05 -3.99
CA LEU A 233 19.85 -8.29 -5.24
C LEU A 233 21.09 -8.26 -6.15
N SER A 234 22.15 -8.97 -5.79
CA SER A 234 23.39 -9.04 -6.55
C SER A 234 23.30 -10.16 -7.60
N GLY A 235 23.31 -9.79 -8.87
CA GLY A 235 23.17 -10.70 -10.01
C GLY A 235 22.67 -9.95 -11.24
N ARG A 236 22.64 -10.59 -12.41
CA ARG A 236 21.97 -9.99 -13.57
C ARG A 236 20.45 -9.97 -13.35
N ALA A 237 19.74 -9.06 -14.02
CA ALA A 237 18.29 -8.92 -13.86
C ALA A 237 17.51 -10.20 -14.25
N ASP A 238 18.09 -11.03 -15.13
CA ASP A 238 17.57 -12.35 -15.50
C ASP A 238 17.93 -13.48 -14.51
N GLU A 239 18.81 -13.22 -13.55
CA GLU A 239 19.20 -14.14 -12.48
C GLU A 239 18.55 -13.76 -11.12
N CYS A 240 17.95 -12.57 -11.02
CA CYS A 240 17.33 -12.07 -9.79
C CYS A 240 15.80 -12.24 -9.82
N ASN A 241 15.28 -13.17 -9.01
CA ASN A 241 13.84 -13.43 -8.87
C ASN A 241 13.02 -12.20 -8.46
N TRP A 242 13.68 -11.18 -7.92
CA TRP A 242 13.06 -9.95 -7.43
C TRP A 242 13.01 -8.83 -8.48
N VAL A 243 13.60 -9.02 -9.66
CA VAL A 243 13.57 -8.05 -10.77
C VAL A 243 12.79 -8.61 -11.94
N LYS A 244 11.66 -7.97 -12.29
CA LYS A 244 10.86 -8.38 -13.44
C LYS A 244 11.39 -7.72 -14.71
N ASP A 245 12.23 -8.43 -15.46
CA ASP A 245 12.56 -8.02 -16.82
C ASP A 245 11.40 -8.36 -17.77
N GLN A 246 10.90 -7.37 -18.50
CA GLN A 246 10.28 -7.65 -19.79
C GLN A 246 11.41 -7.51 -20.81
N LYS A 247 12.12 -8.59 -21.10
CA LYS A 247 12.60 -8.68 -22.48
C LYS A 247 11.32 -8.72 -23.31
N PRO A 248 11.03 -7.74 -24.19
CA PRO A 248 10.04 -8.00 -25.22
C PRO A 248 10.54 -9.26 -25.92
N TYR A 249 9.66 -10.25 -26.06
CA TYR A 249 9.87 -11.36 -26.96
C TYR A 249 10.01 -10.73 -28.35
N ARG A 250 11.22 -10.28 -28.70
CA ARG A 250 11.60 -10.05 -30.08
C ARG A 250 11.71 -11.45 -30.63
N GLU A 251 10.68 -11.85 -31.36
CA GLU A 251 10.72 -12.97 -32.28
C GLU A 251 12.11 -13.00 -32.91
N ARG A 252 12.74 -14.18 -32.85
CA ARG A 252 13.88 -14.50 -33.70
C ARG A 252 13.37 -14.66 -35.14
N ASP A 253 12.77 -13.61 -35.67
CA ASP A 253 12.59 -13.45 -37.10
C ASP A 253 13.79 -12.64 -37.57
N ASN A 254 14.88 -13.35 -37.87
CA ASN A 254 15.56 -13.25 -39.15
C ASN A 254 16.91 -14.00 -39.21
N LYS A 255 16.99 -14.85 -40.25
CA LYS A 255 18.16 -15.36 -40.98
C LYS A 255 18.86 -16.58 -40.35
N ALA A 256 19.04 -17.71 -41.06
CA ALA A 256 19.14 -17.94 -42.50
C ALA A 256 18.25 -19.09 -42.99
#